data_AF-A0A3Q9R2L1-F1
#
_entry.id   AF-A0A3Q9R2L1-F1
#
_cell.length_a   1.000
_cell.length_b   1.000
_cell.length_c   1.000
_cell.angle_alpha   90.00
_cell.angle_beta   90.00
_cell.angle_gamma   90.00
#
_symmetry.space_group_name_H-M   'P 1'
#
loop_
_entity.id
_entity.type
_entity.pdbx_description
1 polymer ?
#
loop_
_entity_poly.entity_id
_entity_poly.type
_entity_poly.pdbx_seq_one_letter_code
_entity_poly.pdbx_strand_id
1 'polypeptide(L)' 'MELRESLEQTAKRELFEETGLKVKNFRFVDIFSGKDLYFKYPNNDEVYNIICIFLAEGVKW' A
#
# COMPACT_ATOMS: atom_id res chain seq x y z
N MET A 1 -1.23 -6.30 -1.87
CA MET A 1 -0.45 -7.26 -1.06
C MET A 1 -0.45 -8.56 -1.80
N GLU A 2 0.72 -9.13 -2.04
CA GLU A 2 0.85 -10.42 -2.69
C GLU A 2 0.81 -11.57 -1.68
N LEU A 3 0.59 -12.79 -2.17
CA LEU A 3 0.55 -13.98 -1.32
C LEU A 3 1.91 -14.14 -0.59
N ARG A 4 1.85 -14.35 0.73
CA ARG A 4 3.00 -14.52 1.65
C ARG A 4 3.76 -13.24 2.00
N GLU A 5 3.26 -12.07 1.61
CA GLU A 5 3.79 -10.79 2.11
C GLU A 5 3.09 -10.35 3.40
N SER A 6 3.83 -9.74 4.32
CA SER A 6 3.27 -8.82 5.31
C SER A 6 2.93 -7.48 4.66
N LEU A 7 2.12 -6.66 5.32
CA LEU A 7 1.78 -5.31 4.84
C LEU A 7 3.03 -4.44 4.63
N GLU A 8 4.02 -4.54 5.51
CA GLU A 8 5.28 -3.82 5.42
C GLU A 8 6.15 -4.34 4.28
N GLN A 9 6.12 -5.64 3.99
CA GLN A 9 6.83 -6.23 2.85
C GLN A 9 6.23 -5.71 1.53
N THR A 10 4.90 -5.73 1.40
CA THR A 10 4.21 -5.11 0.27
C THR A 10 4.55 -3.62 0.17
N ALA A 11 4.42 -2.85 1.25
CA ALA A 11 4.71 -1.41 1.23
C ALA A 11 6.16 -1.11 0.81
N LYS A 12 7.13 -1.94 1.23
CA LYS A 12 8.53 -1.81 0.83
C LYS A 12 8.75 -2.11 -0.66
N ARG A 13 8.12 -3.18 -1.17
CA ARG A 13 8.23 -3.60 -2.58
C ARG A 13 7.58 -2.57 -3.50
N GLU A 14 6.32 -2.22 -3.25
CA GLU A 14 5.56 -1.25 -4.05
C GLU A 14 6.25 0.13 -4.09
N LEU A 15 6.77 0.61 -2.95
CA LEU A 15 7.54 1.86 -2.91
C LEU A 15 8.74 1.81 -3.87
N PHE A 16 9.46 0.70 -3.89
CA PHE A 16 10.63 0.56 -4.76
C PHE A 16 10.23 0.39 -6.23
N GLU A 17 9.20 -0.39 -6.54
CA GLU A 17 8.75 -0.65 -7.91
C GLU A 17 8.21 0.62 -8.59
N GLU A 18 7.43 1.42 -7.87
CA GLU A 18 6.77 2.61 -8.42
C GLU A 18 7.67 3.86 -8.43
N THR A 19 8.67 3.93 -7.54
CA THR A 19 9.47 5.16 -7.34
C THR A 19 10.99 4.97 -7.39
N GLY A 20 11.49 3.74 -7.28
CA GLY A 20 12.91 3.43 -7.15
C GLY A 20 13.49 3.68 -5.74
N LEU A 21 12.70 4.19 -4.80
CA LEU A 21 13.18 4.57 -3.47
C LEU A 21 13.30 3.37 -2.52
N LYS A 22 14.33 3.39 -1.68
CA LYS A 22 14.54 2.45 -0.58
C LYS A 22 14.28 3.13 0.75
N VAL A 23 13.60 2.41 1.64
CA VAL A 23 13.23 2.90 2.98
C VAL A 23 13.98 2.14 4.07
N LYS A 24 14.33 2.85 5.15
CA LYS A 24 14.91 2.22 6.35
C LYS A 24 13.82 1.56 7.19
N ASN A 25 12.80 2.34 7.59
CA ASN A 25 11.73 1.91 8.47
C ASN A 25 10.37 2.46 8.01
N PHE A 26 9.30 1.76 8.38
CA PHE A 26 7.94 2.25 8.29
C PHE A 26 7.36 2.47 9.67
N ARG A 27 6.56 3.52 9.80
CA ARG A 27 5.69 3.75 10.96
C ARG A 27 4.24 3.64 10.52
N PHE A 28 3.49 2.74 11.13
CA PHE A 28 2.05 2.61 10.89
C PHE A 28 1.33 3.91 11.25
N VAL A 29 0.38 4.32 10.42
CA VAL A 29 -0.43 5.53 10.62
C VAL A 29 -1.89 5.17 10.84
N ASP A 30 -2.51 4.50 9.87
CA ASP A 30 -3.95 4.18 9.93
C ASP A 30 -4.33 3.07 8.93
N ILE A 31 -5.54 2.53 9.09
CA ILE A 31 -6.20 1.64 8.13
C ILE A 31 -7.53 2.24 7.70
N PHE A 32 -7.70 2.40 6.39
CA PHE A 32 -8.98 2.76 5.78
C PHE A 32 -9.62 1.52 5.17
N SER A 33 -10.92 1.35 5.40
CA SER A 33 -11.69 0.20 4.90
C SER A 33 -13.18 0.54 4.81
N GLY A 34 -13.96 -0.38 4.24
CA GLY A 34 -15.41 -0.26 4.18
C GLY A 34 -15.93 0.37 2.90
N LYS A 35 -17.18 0.86 2.94
CA LYS A 35 -17.91 1.33 1.76
C LYS A 35 -17.25 2.53 1.07
N ASP A 36 -16.51 3.32 1.83
CA ASP A 36 -15.82 4.52 1.32
C ASP A 36 -14.65 4.20 0.39
N LEU A 37 -14.17 2.94 0.39
CA LEU A 37 -13.11 2.45 -0.50
C LEU A 37 -13.63 1.48 -1.57
N TYR A 38 -14.94 1.48 -1.82
CA TYR A 38 -15.51 0.83 -2.99
C TYR A 38 -15.16 1.58 -4.27
N PHE A 39 -14.76 0.85 -5.30
CA PHE A 39 -14.57 1.41 -6.63
C PHE A 39 -15.04 0.42 -7.70
N LYS A 40 -15.73 0.94 -8.72
CA LYS A 40 -16.15 0.20 -9.91
C LYS A 40 -15.46 0.76 -11.14
N TYR A 41 -14.67 -0.07 -11.81
CA TYR A 41 -13.96 0.29 -13.03
C TYR A 41 -14.92 0.38 -14.23
N PRO A 42 -14.54 1.09 -15.31
CA PRO A 42 -15.38 1.22 -16.52
C PRO A 42 -15.73 -0.11 -17.19
N ASN A 43 -14.94 -1.15 -16.98
CA ASN A 43 -15.18 -2.52 -17.46
C ASN A 43 -16.14 -3.32 -16.56
N ASN A 44 -16.75 -2.68 -15.55
CA ASN A 44 -17.62 -3.26 -14.52
C ASN A 44 -16.93 -4.13 -13.47
N ASP A 45 -15.60 -4.21 -13.43
CA ASP A 45 -14.91 -4.84 -12.32
C ASP A 45 -15.07 -4.01 -11.04
N GLU A 46 -15.33 -4.68 -9.93
CA GLU A 46 -15.61 -4.06 -8.65
C GLU A 46 -14.55 -4.46 -7.62
N VAL A 47 -14.06 -3.47 -6.88
CA VAL A 47 -13.09 -3.67 -5.80
C VAL A 47 -13.55 -2.96 -4.53
N TYR A 48 -13.27 -3.59 -3.39
CA TYR A 48 -13.35 -2.98 -2.07
C TYR A 48 -11.95 -2.96 -1.49
N ASN A 49 -11.32 -1.79 -1.47
CA ASN A 49 -9.95 -1.69 -1.01
C ASN A 49 -9.87 -1.64 0.50
N ILE A 50 -8.80 -2.23 1.04
CA ILE A 50 -8.32 -1.98 2.39
C ILE A 50 -6.95 -1.35 2.23
N ILE A 51 -6.79 -0.13 2.74
CA ILE A 51 -5.57 0.65 2.58
C ILE A 51 -4.92 0.81 3.95
N CYS A 52 -3.70 0.29 4.09
CA CYS A 52 -2.85 0.51 5.26
C CYS A 52 -1.87 1.63 4.94
N ILE A 53 -1.90 2.71 5.72
CA ILE A 53 -1.01 3.86 5.53
C ILE A 53 0.20 3.72 6.45
N PHE A 54 1.39 3.87 5.85
CA PHE A 54 2.66 3.90 6.55
C PHE A 54 3.41 5.19 6.21
N LEU A 55 4.01 5.82 7.21
CA LEU A 55 5.02 6.84 7.00
C LEU A 55 6.38 6.17 6.74
N ALA A 56 6.98 6.45 5.59
CA ALA A 56 8.32 6.01 5.25
C ALA A 56 9.37 6.94 5.88
N GLU A 57 10.26 6.39 6.70
CA GLU A 57 11.30 7.15 7.39
C GLU A 57 12.70 6.76 6.88
N GLY A 58 13.55 7.76 6.64
CA GLY A 58 14.93 7.55 6.17
C GLY A 58 15.01 7.04 4.73
N VAL A 59 14.20 7.60 3.84
CA VAL A 59 14.12 7.23 2.42
C VAL A 59 15.38 7.67 1.66
N LYS A 60 15.86 6.83 0.74
CA LYS A 60 17.04 7.06 -0.11
C LYS A 60 16.78 6.57 -1.54
N TRP A 61 17.54 7.13 -2.48
CA TRP A 61 17.66 6.65 -3.85
C TRP A 61 18.60 5.45 -3.93
#